data_AF-A0A1E3LFJ1-F1
#
_entry.id   AF-A0A1E3LFJ1-F1
#
_cell.length_a   1.000
_cell.length_b   1.000
_cell.length_c   1.000
_cell.angle_alpha   90.00
_cell.angle_beta   90.00
_cell.angle_gamma   90.00
#
_symmetry.space_group_name_H-M   'P 1'
#
loop_
_entity.id
_entity.type
_entity.pdbx_description
1 polymer ?
#
loop_
_entity_poly.entity_id
_entity_poly.type
_entity_poly.pdbx_seq_one_letter_code
_entity_poly.pdbx_strand_id
1 'polypeptide(L)'
;MRQIYTTGHNEIILAAWPQNIPEQIPIEAFFYPSANAKPGAEYIQQDYMATTGRLMPVLAVDLTSPPGSIFKYFPEDQTGAMSPGALLSVPGNGGPYPGW
;
A
#
# COMPACT_ATOMS: atom_id res chain seq x y z
N MET A 1 -10.63 22.30 38.03
CA MET A 1 -10.62 22.12 36.56
C MET A 1 -10.13 20.70 36.30
N ARG A 2 -10.92 19.83 35.65
CA ARG A 2 -10.56 18.41 35.42
C ARG A 2 -10.06 18.26 33.99
N GLN A 3 -8.75 18.08 33.82
CA GLN A 3 -8.14 17.79 32.53
C GLN A 3 -8.40 16.31 32.21
N ILE A 4 -9.17 16.06 31.15
CA ILE A 4 -9.46 14.71 30.67
C ILE A 4 -8.36 14.40 29.64
N TYR A 5 -7.46 13.50 29.99
CA TYR A 5 -6.50 12.92 29.04
C TYR A 5 -7.21 11.78 28.31
N THR A 6 -7.64 12.01 27.08
CA THR A 6 -8.21 10.94 26.24
C THR A 6 -7.09 10.30 25.43
N THR A 7 -6.20 9.56 26.07
CA THR A 7 -5.27 8.66 25.36
C THR A 7 -6.00 7.35 25.05
N GLY A 8 -7.02 7.44 24.18
CA GLY A 8 -7.69 6.26 23.63
C GLY A 8 -7.04 5.92 22.30
N HIS A 9 -6.42 4.76 22.21
CA HIS A 9 -6.02 4.19 20.92
C HIS A 9 -7.23 3.43 20.32
N ASN A 10 -7.45 3.58 19.02
CA ASN A 10 -8.36 2.71 18.29
C ASN A 10 -7.55 1.52 17.79
N GLU A 11 -7.69 0.35 18.44
CA GLU A 11 -7.02 -0.88 18.05
C GLU A 11 -8.03 -1.90 17.54
N ILE A 12 -7.68 -2.57 16.45
CA ILE A 12 -8.42 -3.72 15.92
C ILE A 12 -7.40 -4.86 15.78
N ILE A 13 -7.68 -5.98 16.43
CA ILE A 13 -6.86 -7.20 16.33
C ILE A 13 -7.56 -8.16 15.37
N LEU A 14 -6.85 -8.54 14.31
CA LEU A 14 -7.30 -9.47 13.29
C LEU A 14 -6.36 -10.68 13.27
N ALA A 15 -6.89 -11.87 12.97
CA ALA A 15 -6.03 -13.01 12.67
C ALA A 15 -5.21 -12.74 11.41
N ALA A 16 -3.98 -13.28 11.35
CA ALA A 16 -3.19 -13.22 10.13
C ALA A 16 -3.92 -13.92 8.99
N TRP A 17 -3.90 -13.31 7.79
CA TRP A 17 -4.42 -13.98 6.60
C TRP A 17 -3.58 -15.22 6.30
N PRO A 18 -4.21 -16.30 5.81
CA PRO A 18 -3.49 -17.42 5.21
C PRO A 18 -2.47 -16.94 4.17
N GLN A 19 -1.41 -17.72 3.97
CA GLN A 19 -0.40 -17.41 2.97
C GLN A 19 -0.88 -17.81 1.56
N ASN A 20 -0.33 -17.16 0.53
CA ASN A 20 -0.55 -17.50 -0.89
C ASN A 20 -2.03 -17.41 -1.35
N ILE A 21 -2.81 -16.50 -0.79
CA ILE A 21 -4.21 -16.26 -1.17
C ILE A 21 -4.48 -14.81 -1.63
N PRO A 22 -3.64 -14.22 -2.51
CA PRO A 22 -3.75 -12.80 -2.86
C PRO A 22 -5.14 -12.41 -3.41
N GLU A 23 -5.82 -13.31 -4.13
CA GLU A 23 -7.15 -13.05 -4.70
C GLU A 23 -8.32 -13.18 -3.70
N GLN A 24 -8.07 -13.65 -2.48
CA GLN A 24 -9.12 -13.90 -1.47
C GLN A 24 -9.15 -12.83 -0.37
N ILE A 25 -8.16 -11.94 -0.34
CA ILE A 25 -8.07 -10.87 0.64
C ILE A 25 -9.06 -9.75 0.23
N PRO A 26 -9.94 -9.28 1.14
CA PRO A 26 -10.96 -8.27 0.81
C PRO A 26 -10.36 -6.85 0.83
N ILE A 27 -9.33 -6.61 0.03
CA ILE A 27 -8.71 -5.29 -0.18
C ILE A 27 -8.89 -4.93 -1.65
N GLU A 28 -9.25 -3.67 -1.91
CA GLU A 28 -9.56 -3.17 -3.26
C GLU A 28 -8.63 -2.04 -3.72
N ALA A 29 -7.69 -1.59 -2.88
CA ALA A 29 -6.64 -0.64 -3.25
C ALA A 29 -5.48 -0.65 -2.23
N PHE A 30 -4.31 -0.23 -2.70
CA PHE A 30 -3.18 0.16 -1.84
C PHE A 30 -3.13 1.69 -1.71
N PHE A 31 -2.64 2.19 -0.57
CA PHE A 31 -2.66 3.61 -0.26
C PHE A 31 -1.28 4.12 0.10
N TYR A 32 -0.98 5.37 -0.27
CA TYR A 32 0.21 6.07 0.20
C TYR A 32 -0.17 7.45 0.80
N PRO A 33 0.32 7.79 2.01
CA PRO A 33 -0.04 9.04 2.68
C PRO A 33 0.83 10.24 2.26
N SER A 34 1.93 9.99 1.53
CA SER A 34 2.85 11.03 1.07
C SER A 34 3.64 10.57 -0.14
N ALA A 35 4.19 11.52 -0.91
CA ALA A 35 4.98 11.21 -2.10
C ALA A 35 6.16 10.26 -1.84
N ASN A 36 6.78 10.32 -0.66
CA ASN A 36 7.90 9.44 -0.31
C ASN A 36 7.46 7.98 -0.07
N ALA A 37 6.18 7.75 0.26
CA ALA A 37 5.62 6.41 0.46
C ALA A 37 5.07 5.79 -0.84
N LYS A 38 4.88 6.60 -1.88
CA LYS A 38 4.35 6.16 -3.19
C LYS A 38 5.13 5.00 -3.80
N PRO A 39 6.49 4.99 -3.84
CA PRO A 39 7.24 3.88 -4.44
C PRO A 39 6.96 2.52 -3.78
N GLY A 40 6.69 2.50 -2.47
CA GLY A 40 6.34 1.27 -1.75
C GLY A 40 4.98 0.72 -2.18
N ALA A 41 3.98 1.59 -2.36
CA ALA A 41 2.66 1.18 -2.86
C ALA A 41 2.72 0.69 -4.31
N GLU A 42 3.50 1.35 -5.17
CA GLU A 42 3.72 0.92 -6.56
C GLU A 42 4.45 -0.44 -6.63
N TYR A 43 5.40 -0.69 -5.73
CA TYR A 43 6.07 -1.98 -5.64
C TYR A 43 5.10 -3.12 -5.29
N ILE A 44 4.22 -2.92 -4.30
CA ILE A 44 3.20 -3.92 -3.92
C ILE A 44 2.21 -4.13 -5.08
N GLN A 45 1.80 -3.06 -5.77
CA GLN A 45 0.95 -3.17 -6.96
C GLN A 45 1.61 -4.03 -8.06
N GLN A 46 2.89 -3.81 -8.32
CA GLN A 46 3.67 -4.58 -9.30
C GLN A 46 3.71 -6.06 -8.94
N ASP A 47 4.02 -6.38 -7.68
CA ASP A 47 4.09 -7.76 -7.19
C ASP A 47 2.72 -8.47 -7.28
N TYR A 48 1.65 -7.76 -6.88
CA TYR A 48 0.28 -8.27 -7.01
C TYR A 48 -0.10 -8.55 -8.47
N MET A 49 0.19 -7.62 -9.38
CA MET A 49 -0.07 -7.80 -10.82
C MET A 49 0.76 -8.96 -11.40
N ALA A 50 2.04 -9.08 -11.02
CA ALA A 50 2.89 -10.18 -11.46
C ALA A 50 2.41 -11.54 -10.94
N THR A 51 1.86 -11.58 -9.74
CA THR A 51 1.38 -12.81 -9.08
C THR A 51 0.00 -13.25 -9.58
N THR A 52 -0.92 -12.29 -9.79
CA THR A 52 -2.34 -12.59 -10.05
C THR A 52 -2.79 -12.28 -11.48
N GLY A 53 -2.03 -11.46 -12.21
CA GLY A 53 -2.46 -10.90 -13.50
C GLY A 53 -3.59 -9.87 -13.38
N ARG A 54 -3.92 -9.40 -12.16
CA ARG A 54 -4.99 -8.43 -11.89
C ARG A 54 -4.41 -7.10 -11.44
N LEU A 55 -4.98 -6.01 -11.93
CA LEU A 55 -4.62 -4.67 -11.49
C LEU A 55 -5.28 -4.37 -10.12
N MET A 56 -4.46 -4.05 -9.12
CA MET A 56 -4.90 -3.45 -7.85
C MET A 56 -4.56 -1.96 -7.87
N PRO A 57 -5.53 -1.03 -7.73
CA PRO A 57 -5.26 0.40 -7.74
C PRO A 57 -4.35 0.86 -6.60
N VAL A 58 -3.53 1.87 -6.87
CA VAL A 58 -2.81 2.66 -5.87
C VAL A 58 -3.49 4.04 -5.75
N LEU A 59 -3.78 4.48 -4.52
CA LEU A 59 -4.47 5.73 -4.23
C LEU A 59 -3.64 6.62 -3.30
N ALA A 60 -3.57 7.91 -3.61
CA ALA A 60 -3.08 8.90 -2.65
C ALA A 60 -4.12 9.07 -1.54
N VAL A 61 -3.68 9.09 -0.29
CA VAL A 61 -4.55 9.34 0.86
C VAL A 61 -4.10 10.59 1.62
N ASP A 62 -5.05 11.48 1.88
CA ASP A 62 -4.88 12.61 2.78
C ASP A 62 -6.05 12.64 3.77
N LEU A 63 -5.81 12.15 4.98
CA LEU A 63 -6.82 12.07 6.04
C LEU A 63 -7.20 13.44 6.63
N THR A 64 -6.50 14.51 6.25
CA THR A 64 -6.84 15.88 6.65
C THR A 64 -7.79 16.56 5.66
N SER A 65 -7.97 15.97 4.47
CA SER A 65 -8.89 16.48 3.47
C SER A 65 -10.35 16.27 3.89
N PRO A 66 -11.29 17.13 3.43
CA PRO A 66 -12.71 16.96 3.69
C PRO A 66 -13.27 15.60 3.24
N PRO A 67 -14.40 15.14 3.82
CA PRO A 67 -15.10 13.97 3.33
C PRO A 67 -15.36 14.05 1.83
N GLY A 68 -15.05 12.98 1.09
CA GLY A 68 -15.18 12.92 -0.36
C GLY A 68 -13.92 13.33 -1.15
N SER A 69 -12.88 13.86 -0.50
CA SER A 69 -11.60 14.20 -1.16
C SER A 69 -10.36 13.59 -0.51
N ILE A 70 -10.55 12.68 0.45
CA ILE A 70 -9.51 11.95 1.17
C ILE A 70 -8.68 11.06 0.22
N PHE A 71 -9.34 10.39 -0.72
CA PHE A 71 -8.71 9.48 -1.67
C PHE A 71 -8.64 10.11 -3.05
N LYS A 72 -7.46 10.06 -3.68
CA LYS A 72 -7.25 10.58 -5.04
C LYS A 72 -6.60 9.50 -5.89
N TYR A 73 -7.18 9.28 -7.06
CA TYR A 73 -6.64 8.38 -8.07
C TYR A 73 -5.89 9.20 -9.12
N PHE A 74 -4.62 8.89 -9.32
CA PHE A 74 -3.79 9.47 -10.37
C PHE A 74 -3.42 8.36 -11.36
N PRO A 75 -3.77 8.48 -12.66
CA PRO A 75 -3.43 7.48 -13.67
C PRO A 75 -1.93 7.18 -13.77
N GLU A 76 -1.08 8.18 -13.57
CA GLU A 76 0.38 8.07 -13.58
C GLU A 76 0.92 7.11 -12.52
N ASP A 77 0.24 6.97 -11.38
CA ASP A 77 0.63 6.07 -10.29
C ASP A 77 0.37 4.59 -10.63
N GLN A 78 -0.43 4.30 -11.66
CA GLN A 78 -0.77 2.92 -12.03
C GLN A 78 0.18 2.33 -13.08
N THR A 79 1.07 3.16 -13.62
CA THR A 79 2.00 2.75 -14.69
C THR A 79 2.96 1.66 -14.22
N GLY A 80 3.26 1.62 -12.91
CA GLY A 80 4.05 0.59 -12.27
C GLY A 80 3.52 -0.81 -12.54
N ALA A 81 2.21 -1.03 -12.42
CA ALA A 81 1.59 -2.36 -12.61
C ALA A 81 1.98 -3.06 -13.92
N MET A 82 2.16 -2.30 -15.00
CA MET A 82 2.44 -2.83 -16.34
C MET A 82 3.93 -3.07 -16.60
N SER A 83 4.82 -2.71 -15.67
CA SER A 83 6.28 -2.92 -15.79
C SER A 83 6.83 -3.79 -14.66
N PRO A 84 6.54 -5.11 -14.65
CA PRO A 84 7.11 -6.02 -13.66
C PRO A 84 8.64 -5.93 -13.65
N GLY A 85 9.23 -5.56 -12.51
CA GLY A 85 10.68 -5.48 -12.31
C GLY A 85 11.34 -4.12 -12.56
N ALA A 86 10.60 -3.07 -12.93
CA ALA A 86 11.18 -1.74 -13.18
C ALA A 86 11.73 -1.03 -11.92
N LEU A 87 11.32 -1.44 -10.72
CA LEU A 87 11.86 -0.92 -9.45
C LEU A 87 13.00 -1.76 -8.86
N LEU A 88 13.37 -2.88 -9.49
CA LEU A 88 14.52 -3.70 -9.05
C LEU A 88 15.88 -3.09 -9.46
N SER A 89 15.89 -2.04 -10.28
CA SER A 89 17.08 -1.25 -10.62
C SER A 89 17.34 -0.15 -9.58
N VAL A 90 17.36 -0.52 -8.29
CA VAL A 90 18.05 0.29 -7.27
C VAL A 90 19.55 0.20 -7.58
N PRO A 91 20.28 1.31 -7.84
CA PRO A 91 21.73 1.25 -7.95
C PRO A 91 22.30 1.10 -6.54
N GLY A 92 22.36 -0.14 -6.07
CA GLY A 92 22.81 -0.49 -4.73
C GLY A 92 22.77 -2.00 -4.54
N ASN A 93 23.92 -2.63 -4.76
CA ASN A 93 24.20 -4.05 -4.55
C ASN A 93 23.69 -4.57 -3.19
N GLY A 94 22.87 -5.63 -3.15
CA GLY A 94 22.47 -6.22 -1.87
C GLY A 94 21.45 -7.37 -1.88
N GLY A 95 21.80 -8.53 -2.46
CA GLY A 95 21.49 -9.88 -1.92
C GLY A 95 20.03 -10.33 -1.70
N PRO A 96 19.80 -11.65 -1.48
CA PRO A 96 18.46 -12.19 -1.27
C PRO A 96 17.97 -11.76 0.10
N TYR A 97 16.78 -11.17 0.16
CA TYR A 97 16.16 -10.78 1.43
C TYR A 97 16.14 -11.97 2.40
N PRO A 98 16.57 -11.80 3.67
CA PRO A 98 16.44 -12.83 4.69
C PRO A 98 14.95 -13.09 4.96
N GLY A 99 14.59 -14.37 5.07
CA GLY A 99 13.26 -14.77 5.50
C GLY A 99 12.89 -14.15 6.85
N TRP A 100 11.61 -13.81 6.98
CA TRP A 100 10.94 -13.49 8.23
C TRP A 100 11.14 -14.59 9.27
#